data_AF-A0A7Z9DY46-F1
#
_entry.id   AF-A0A7Z9DY46-F1
#
_cell.length_a   1.000
_cell.length_b   1.000
_cell.length_c   1.000
_cell.angle_alpha   90.00
_cell.angle_beta   90.00
_cell.angle_gamma   90.00
#
_symmetry.space_group_name_H-M   'P 1'
#
loop_
_entity.id
_entity.type
_entity.pdbx_description
1 polymer ?
#
loop_
_entity_poly.entity_id
_entity_poly.type
_entity_poly.pdbx_seq_one_letter_code
_entity_poly.pdbx_strand_id
1 'polypeptide(L)'
;MSLTEEILSQIPGNPLNGLVKADELWTGLKNNTLPLPHTVKQDSQLLENVDYDVVICGGTLGILIGATLAMKGWRVAILERGKLQGREQEWNISRKELEVFIELNLLSEVELKTAIATEYNPARLSFPNGADIWVKDVLNIGVDPVYLLETLKTKFLEVGGILLENTAYHAAIIHPDGVEVINSSQFAGERSEIMIKTRLLIDAMGHFSPLVRQARQGQKPDAVCLVVGTCATGYPNNQTGDIFASFTSLKNQCQYFWEAFPARDGRTTYLFTYLDADPQRFSLESLFEDYLKLLPEYQQIELNQLTFKRALFGFFPCYKNSPLKMPWNRVFAVGDSSGNQSPLSFGGFGAMVRHLQRLTDGIDQALTTDQLSQNALSLLQPYQPSLSVTWLFQRSMSVGIQQTINPEQINQLLTTVFQGMEQLGEPILKPFLQDVVQFSALTQTLSKTAITHPGLIFKIIPQVGLMSLIDWTIHYWNLGLYTGLYPLGKTLEPMFKKLPSSSQYYYYRWLEAWKYGSGQDYE
;
A
#
# COMPACT_ATOMS: atom_id res chain seq x y z
N MET A 1 -19.73 -29.74 -0.25
CA MET A 1 -18.83 -28.82 -0.94
C MET A 1 -19.27 -27.43 -0.58
N SER A 2 -18.36 -26.57 -0.13
CA SER A 2 -18.68 -25.16 0.16
C SER A 2 -18.91 -24.40 -1.15
N LEU A 3 -19.56 -23.23 -1.11
CA LEU A 3 -19.70 -22.39 -2.30
C LEU A 3 -18.31 -21.97 -2.83
N THR A 4 -17.37 -21.76 -1.91
CA THR A 4 -15.98 -21.43 -2.21
C THR A 4 -15.31 -22.53 -3.02
N GLU A 5 -15.38 -23.79 -2.57
CA GLU A 5 -14.84 -24.94 -3.32
C GLU A 5 -15.53 -25.10 -4.68
N GLU A 6 -16.86 -24.99 -4.72
CA GLU A 6 -17.65 -25.15 -5.93
C GLU A 6 -17.28 -24.12 -6.99
N ILE A 7 -17.20 -22.84 -6.62
CA ILE A 7 -16.94 -21.74 -7.56
C ILE A 7 -15.45 -21.65 -7.92
N LEU A 8 -14.54 -21.73 -6.94
CA LEU A 8 -13.11 -21.55 -7.19
C LEU A 8 -12.49 -22.70 -7.99
N SER A 9 -13.02 -23.91 -7.88
CA SER A 9 -12.56 -25.06 -8.67
C SER A 9 -12.86 -24.92 -10.18
N GLN A 10 -13.82 -24.07 -10.55
CA GLN A 10 -14.20 -23.82 -11.95
C GLN A 10 -13.37 -22.72 -12.60
N ILE A 11 -12.66 -21.90 -11.81
CA ILE A 11 -11.87 -20.78 -12.30
C ILE A 11 -10.48 -21.29 -12.77
N PRO A 12 -10.00 -20.90 -13.97
CA PRO A 12 -8.68 -21.26 -14.45
C PRO A 12 -7.54 -20.85 -13.49
N GLY A 13 -6.45 -21.62 -13.48
CA GLY A 13 -5.27 -21.33 -12.65
C GLY A 13 -5.33 -21.86 -11.22
N ASN A 14 -6.36 -22.64 -10.87
CA ASN A 14 -6.53 -23.29 -9.56
C ASN A 14 -6.39 -22.31 -8.37
N PRO A 15 -7.25 -21.28 -8.30
CA PRO A 15 -7.19 -20.29 -7.22
C PRO A 15 -7.45 -20.89 -5.83
N LEU A 16 -8.16 -22.03 -5.75
CA LEU A 16 -8.40 -22.74 -4.48
C LEU A 16 -7.07 -23.14 -3.79
N ASN A 17 -6.11 -23.67 -4.54
CA ASN A 17 -4.77 -23.95 -3.99
C ASN A 17 -4.02 -22.69 -3.54
N GLY A 18 -4.24 -21.56 -4.21
CA GLY A 18 -3.68 -20.27 -3.79
C GLY A 18 -4.30 -19.80 -2.47
N LEU A 19 -5.61 -19.97 -2.31
CA LEU A 19 -6.36 -19.61 -1.12
C LEU A 19 -5.86 -20.39 0.10
N VAL A 20 -5.70 -21.71 -0.04
CA VAL A 20 -5.14 -22.59 1.00
C VAL A 20 -3.76 -22.10 1.45
N LYS A 21 -2.85 -21.77 0.51
CA LYS A 21 -1.51 -21.25 0.85
C LYS A 21 -1.56 -19.89 1.54
N ALA A 22 -2.48 -19.01 1.13
CA ALA A 22 -2.67 -17.72 1.80
C ALA A 22 -3.18 -17.93 3.23
N ASP A 23 -4.06 -18.92 3.44
CA ASP A 23 -4.57 -19.27 4.76
C ASP A 23 -3.53 -19.91 5.68
N GLU A 24 -2.64 -20.74 5.15
CA GLU A 24 -1.49 -21.26 5.89
C GLU A 24 -0.60 -20.11 6.40
N LEU A 25 -0.32 -19.13 5.53
CA LEU A 25 0.49 -17.97 5.88
C LEU A 25 -0.22 -17.07 6.91
N TRP A 26 -1.53 -16.84 6.73
CA TRP A 26 -2.36 -16.10 7.69
C TRP A 26 -2.38 -16.78 9.05
N THR A 27 -2.62 -18.10 9.06
CA THR A 27 -2.61 -18.93 10.26
C THR A 27 -1.26 -18.89 10.97
N GLY A 28 -0.17 -18.98 10.21
CA GLY A 28 1.17 -18.83 10.76
C GLY A 28 1.40 -17.46 11.39
N LEU A 29 0.93 -16.39 10.76
CA LEU A 29 1.07 -15.02 11.27
C LEU A 29 0.31 -14.83 12.59
N LYS A 30 -0.99 -15.17 12.63
CA LYS A 30 -1.82 -14.99 13.84
C LYS A 30 -1.37 -15.89 15.00
N ASN A 31 -0.78 -17.06 14.71
CA ASN A 31 -0.24 -17.96 15.72
C ASN A 31 1.23 -17.69 16.09
N ASN A 32 1.89 -16.74 15.42
CA ASN A 32 3.33 -16.46 15.58
C ASN A 32 4.25 -17.68 15.33
N THR A 33 3.90 -18.53 14.36
CA THR A 33 4.67 -19.75 14.03
C THR A 33 5.50 -19.61 12.77
N LEU A 34 5.42 -18.47 12.06
CA LEU A 34 6.25 -18.23 10.88
C LEU A 34 7.74 -18.13 11.26
N PRO A 35 8.65 -18.85 10.57
CA PRO A 35 10.07 -18.85 10.91
C PRO A 35 10.68 -17.46 10.72
N LEU A 36 11.40 -16.96 11.72
CA LEU A 36 12.07 -15.67 11.65
C LEU A 36 13.29 -15.76 10.70
N PRO A 37 13.34 -14.98 9.61
CA PRO A 37 14.49 -14.96 8.73
C PRO A 37 15.69 -14.31 9.42
N HIS A 38 16.87 -14.91 9.22
CA HIS A 38 18.17 -14.35 9.58
C HIS A 38 19.02 -14.21 8.31
N THR A 39 18.56 -13.34 7.40
CA THR A 39 19.12 -13.16 6.07
C THR A 39 20.12 -12.01 5.99
N VAL A 40 20.10 -11.06 6.92
CA VAL A 40 21.06 -9.93 6.98
C VAL A 40 22.14 -10.19 8.02
N LYS A 41 23.39 -10.03 7.61
CA LYS A 41 24.58 -10.01 8.47
C LYS A 41 25.36 -8.71 8.24
N GLN A 42 26.28 -8.40 9.16
CA GLN A 42 27.20 -7.28 9.02
C GLN A 42 28.63 -7.81 9.07
N ASP A 43 29.50 -7.22 8.26
CA ASP A 43 30.92 -7.49 8.24
C ASP A 43 31.68 -6.15 8.25
N SER A 44 32.82 -6.11 8.94
CA SER A 44 33.68 -4.93 9.03
C SER A 44 34.65 -4.79 7.85
N GLN A 45 34.81 -5.84 7.03
CA GLN A 45 35.67 -5.80 5.84
C GLN A 45 35.08 -4.88 4.77
N LEU A 46 35.93 -4.22 3.99
CA LEU A 46 35.52 -3.41 2.84
C LEU A 46 35.34 -4.29 1.60
N LEU A 47 34.40 -3.93 0.73
CA LEU A 47 34.20 -4.61 -0.56
C LEU A 47 35.14 -4.10 -1.65
N GLU A 48 35.63 -2.87 -1.54
CA GLU A 48 36.51 -2.13 -2.47
C GLU A 48 35.87 -1.84 -3.84
N ASN A 49 35.14 -2.79 -4.42
CA ASN A 49 34.48 -2.69 -5.72
C ASN A 49 33.04 -3.21 -5.65
N VAL A 50 32.19 -2.64 -6.51
CA VAL A 50 30.77 -2.98 -6.62
C VAL A 50 30.37 -3.17 -8.08
N ASP A 51 29.53 -4.17 -8.32
CA ASP A 51 29.01 -4.50 -9.65
C ASP A 51 27.98 -3.46 -10.10
N TYR A 52 27.12 -3.03 -9.16
CA TYR A 52 26.04 -2.08 -9.39
C TYR A 52 26.00 -0.99 -8.32
N ASP A 53 25.50 0.18 -8.67
CA ASP A 53 25.26 1.24 -7.68
C ASP A 53 24.02 0.91 -6.84
N VAL A 54 23.00 0.29 -7.44
CA VAL A 54 21.76 -0.11 -6.77
C VAL A 54 21.34 -1.52 -7.16
N VAL A 55 21.00 -2.34 -6.17
CA VAL A 55 20.27 -3.60 -6.37
C VAL A 55 18.89 -3.47 -5.74
N ILE A 56 17.85 -3.80 -6.50
CA ILE A 56 16.46 -3.80 -6.04
C ILE A 56 15.96 -5.24 -5.99
N CYS A 57 15.50 -5.70 -4.83
CA CYS A 57 14.86 -7.01 -4.69
C CYS A 57 13.33 -6.86 -4.75
N GLY A 58 12.68 -7.53 -5.71
CA GLY A 58 11.25 -7.41 -6.00
C GLY A 58 11.01 -6.45 -7.17
N GLY A 59 10.55 -6.98 -8.30
CA GLY A 59 10.44 -6.22 -9.55
C GLY A 59 9.10 -5.53 -9.75
N THR A 60 8.00 -6.04 -9.20
CA THR A 60 6.63 -5.56 -9.52
C THR A 60 6.47 -4.05 -9.30
N LEU A 61 6.75 -3.54 -8.10
CA LEU A 61 6.80 -2.10 -7.84
C LEU A 61 8.22 -1.54 -7.94
N GLY A 62 9.24 -2.39 -7.78
CA GLY A 62 10.64 -1.99 -7.84
C GLY A 62 11.05 -1.44 -9.22
N ILE A 63 10.42 -1.89 -10.31
CA ILE A 63 10.71 -1.41 -11.67
C ILE A 63 10.42 0.08 -11.85
N LEU A 64 9.46 0.65 -11.11
CA LEU A 64 9.15 2.08 -11.17
C LEU A 64 10.36 2.92 -10.71
N ILE A 65 10.98 2.54 -9.58
CA ILE A 65 12.20 3.19 -9.08
C ILE A 65 13.40 2.80 -9.94
N GLY A 66 13.53 1.53 -10.29
CA GLY A 66 14.68 1.03 -11.03
C GLY A 66 14.82 1.68 -12.41
N ALA A 67 13.72 1.83 -13.15
CA ALA A 67 13.69 2.54 -14.42
C ALA A 67 14.10 4.00 -14.27
N THR A 68 13.53 4.73 -13.31
CA THR A 68 13.87 6.15 -13.09
C THR A 68 15.32 6.37 -12.66
N LEU A 69 15.88 5.49 -11.81
CA LEU A 69 17.29 5.56 -11.41
C LEU A 69 18.23 5.21 -12.56
N ALA A 70 17.91 4.19 -13.36
CA ALA A 70 18.71 3.84 -14.53
C ALA A 70 18.70 4.96 -15.58
N MET A 71 17.55 5.61 -15.80
CA MET A 71 17.44 6.80 -16.67
C MET A 71 18.25 8.00 -16.17
N LYS A 72 18.49 8.11 -14.86
CA LYS A 72 19.42 9.10 -14.25
C LYS A 72 20.90 8.70 -14.39
N GLY A 73 21.20 7.53 -14.94
CA GLY A 73 22.57 7.06 -15.22
C GLY A 73 23.18 6.16 -14.15
N TRP A 74 22.41 5.71 -13.15
CA TRP A 74 22.89 4.75 -12.15
C TRP A 74 22.95 3.33 -12.73
N ARG A 75 23.95 2.53 -12.34
CA ARG A 75 23.99 1.10 -12.67
C ARG A 75 23.02 0.36 -11.74
N VAL A 76 21.88 -0.06 -12.27
CA VAL A 76 20.81 -0.68 -11.50
C VAL A 76 20.61 -2.14 -11.92
N ALA A 77 20.52 -3.04 -10.94
CA ALA A 77 20.06 -4.40 -11.13
C ALA A 77 18.76 -4.66 -10.35
N ILE A 78 17.80 -5.34 -10.98
CA ILE A 78 16.54 -5.77 -10.35
C ILE A 78 16.53 -7.29 -10.27
N LEU A 79 16.25 -7.82 -9.08
CA LEU A 79 16.09 -9.25 -8.82
C LEU A 79 14.60 -9.58 -8.66
N GLU A 80 14.11 -10.53 -9.43
CA GLU A 80 12.74 -11.03 -9.32
C GLU A 80 12.75 -12.55 -9.14
N ARG A 81 12.02 -13.04 -8.13
CA ARG A 81 11.96 -14.48 -7.80
C ARG A 81 11.33 -15.28 -8.93
N GLY A 82 10.38 -14.70 -9.65
CA GLY A 82 9.77 -15.30 -10.84
C GLY A 82 10.09 -14.51 -12.09
N LYS A 83 9.16 -14.53 -13.05
CA LYS A 83 9.14 -13.59 -14.17
C LYS A 83 8.57 -12.25 -13.70
N LEU A 84 9.21 -11.14 -14.08
CA LEU A 84 8.63 -9.81 -13.87
C LEU A 84 7.51 -9.63 -14.88
N GLN A 85 6.27 -9.78 -14.39
CA GLN A 85 5.07 -9.63 -15.21
C GLN A 85 3.92 -9.06 -14.38
N GLY A 86 3.09 -8.24 -15.01
CA GLY A 86 1.85 -7.77 -14.43
C GLY A 86 0.85 -8.90 -14.23
N ARG A 87 -0.07 -8.71 -13.30
CA ARG A 87 -1.27 -9.55 -13.19
C ARG A 87 -2.35 -8.97 -14.10
N GLU A 88 -3.27 -9.80 -14.57
CA GLU A 88 -4.43 -9.34 -15.36
C GLU A 88 -5.44 -8.52 -14.54
N GLN A 89 -5.32 -8.57 -13.21
CA GLN A 89 -6.10 -7.72 -12.32
C GLN A 89 -5.66 -6.27 -12.45
N GLU A 90 -6.59 -5.39 -12.80
CA GLU A 90 -6.35 -3.95 -12.88
C GLU A 90 -6.02 -3.33 -11.52
N TRP A 91 -5.22 -2.26 -11.53
CA TRP A 91 -4.97 -1.43 -10.35
C TRP A 91 -5.78 -0.14 -10.43
N ASN A 92 -6.63 0.08 -9.44
CA ASN A 92 -7.46 1.29 -9.35
C ASN A 92 -6.65 2.47 -8.81
N ILE A 93 -6.73 3.61 -9.49
CA ILE A 93 -6.03 4.84 -9.13
C ILE A 93 -6.78 6.07 -9.68
N SER A 94 -6.51 7.27 -9.17
CA SER A 94 -7.03 8.52 -9.74
C SER A 94 -6.16 9.05 -10.88
N ARG A 95 -6.78 9.69 -11.88
CA ARG A 95 -6.10 10.23 -13.07
C ARG A 95 -4.87 11.08 -12.73
N LYS A 96 -5.00 11.98 -11.77
CA LYS A 96 -3.93 12.91 -11.39
C LYS A 96 -2.65 12.19 -10.94
N GLU A 97 -2.78 11.06 -10.25
CA GLU A 97 -1.61 10.34 -9.75
C GLU A 97 -0.79 9.71 -10.90
N LEU A 98 -1.42 9.44 -12.04
CA LEU A 98 -0.75 8.86 -13.21
C LEU A 98 0.14 9.85 -13.96
N GLU A 99 -0.06 11.17 -13.78
CA GLU A 99 0.76 12.20 -14.43
C GLU A 99 2.24 12.10 -14.05
N VAL A 100 2.55 11.55 -12.87
CA VAL A 100 3.94 11.32 -12.44
C VAL A 100 4.72 10.45 -13.43
N PHE A 101 4.06 9.54 -14.15
CA PHE A 101 4.72 8.73 -15.17
C PHE A 101 5.18 9.56 -16.36
N ILE A 102 4.42 10.59 -16.73
CA ILE A 102 4.78 11.53 -17.80
C ILE A 102 5.87 12.47 -17.31
N GLU A 103 5.71 13.04 -16.11
CA GLU A 103 6.67 13.97 -15.50
C GLU A 103 8.08 13.35 -15.34
N LEU A 104 8.13 12.06 -15.04
CA LEU A 104 9.38 11.30 -14.91
C LEU A 104 9.85 10.67 -16.22
N ASN A 105 9.17 10.94 -17.34
CA ASN A 105 9.42 10.36 -18.66
C ASN A 105 9.42 8.81 -18.67
N LEU A 106 8.71 8.21 -17.72
CA LEU A 106 8.52 6.76 -17.65
C LEU A 106 7.53 6.26 -18.70
N LEU A 107 6.53 7.07 -19.05
CA LEU A 107 5.59 6.81 -20.13
C LEU A 107 5.43 8.09 -20.96
N SER A 108 5.17 7.92 -22.25
CA SER A 108 4.57 8.95 -23.08
C SER A 108 3.05 9.03 -22.85
N GLU A 109 2.41 10.10 -23.29
CA GLU A 109 0.95 10.24 -23.23
C GLU A 109 0.22 9.08 -23.92
N VAL A 110 0.79 8.58 -25.03
CA VAL A 110 0.23 7.45 -25.79
C VAL A 110 0.35 6.15 -24.98
N GLU A 111 1.53 5.86 -24.42
CA GLU A 111 1.74 4.68 -23.59
C GLU A 111 0.86 4.72 -22.33
N LEU A 112 0.73 5.89 -21.67
CA LEU A 112 -0.16 6.03 -20.53
C LEU A 112 -1.62 5.77 -20.91
N LYS A 113 -2.08 6.32 -22.03
CA LYS A 113 -3.43 6.05 -22.54
C LYS A 113 -3.65 4.56 -22.83
N THR A 114 -2.64 3.86 -23.34
CA THR A 114 -2.71 2.41 -23.57
C THR A 114 -2.69 1.61 -22.26
N ALA A 115 -1.99 2.09 -21.23
CA ALA A 115 -1.96 1.46 -19.92
C ALA A 115 -3.29 1.56 -19.17
N ILE A 116 -4.16 2.53 -19.50
CA ILE A 116 -5.50 2.65 -18.92
C ILE A 116 -6.41 1.60 -19.57
N ALA A 117 -6.81 0.59 -18.79
CA ALA A 117 -7.71 -0.47 -19.21
C ALA A 117 -9.18 -0.04 -19.13
N THR A 118 -9.53 0.64 -18.05
CA THR A 118 -10.91 1.07 -17.78
C THR A 118 -10.92 2.47 -17.16
N GLU A 119 -12.00 3.18 -17.44
CA GLU A 119 -12.33 4.44 -16.80
C GLU A 119 -13.85 4.46 -16.60
N TYR A 120 -14.28 4.76 -15.38
CA TYR A 120 -15.69 4.84 -15.04
C TYR A 120 -15.96 6.10 -14.22
N ASN A 121 -17.22 6.51 -14.16
CA ASN A 121 -17.68 7.60 -13.32
C ASN A 121 -19.23 7.56 -13.29
N PRO A 122 -19.88 7.86 -12.15
CA PRO A 122 -19.30 8.14 -10.83
C PRO A 122 -18.97 6.86 -10.02
N ALA A 123 -18.33 7.08 -8.88
CA ALA A 123 -18.14 6.09 -7.82
C ALA A 123 -19.01 6.43 -6.59
N ARG A 124 -19.29 5.43 -5.76
CA ARG A 124 -20.28 5.50 -4.68
C ARG A 124 -19.71 5.13 -3.32
N LEU A 125 -20.19 5.81 -2.29
CA LEU A 125 -20.12 5.39 -0.89
C LEU A 125 -21.53 5.04 -0.42
N SER A 126 -21.71 3.91 0.26
CA SER A 126 -23.04 3.44 0.66
C SER A 126 -23.01 2.79 2.04
N PHE A 127 -23.84 3.30 2.95
CA PHE A 127 -23.95 2.79 4.32
C PHE A 127 -25.43 2.73 4.74
N PRO A 128 -25.82 1.83 5.67
CA PRO A 128 -27.20 1.69 6.08
C PRO A 128 -27.75 2.98 6.68
N ASN A 129 -29.04 3.25 6.41
CA ASN A 129 -29.77 4.42 6.92
C ASN A 129 -29.17 5.78 6.54
N GLY A 130 -28.31 5.83 5.51
CA GLY A 130 -27.79 7.05 4.90
C GLY A 130 -28.15 7.12 3.41
N ALA A 131 -28.12 8.33 2.85
CA ALA A 131 -28.14 8.49 1.41
C ALA A 131 -26.78 8.06 0.82
N ASP A 132 -26.82 7.48 -0.38
CA ASP A 132 -25.62 7.19 -1.16
C ASP A 132 -24.91 8.49 -1.54
N ILE A 133 -23.59 8.53 -1.34
CA ILE A 133 -22.74 9.66 -1.69
C ILE A 133 -22.03 9.33 -2.99
N TRP A 134 -22.09 10.24 -3.96
CA TRP A 134 -21.51 10.04 -5.29
C TRP A 134 -20.33 10.98 -5.51
N VAL A 135 -19.21 10.40 -5.91
CA VAL A 135 -17.97 11.12 -6.21
C VAL A 135 -17.49 10.82 -7.62
N LYS A 136 -16.74 11.75 -8.19
CA LYS A 136 -16.09 11.58 -9.49
C LYS A 136 -14.59 11.64 -9.33
N ASP A 137 -13.88 10.94 -10.22
CA ASP A 137 -12.43 11.04 -10.39
C ASP A 137 -11.60 10.51 -9.19
N VAL A 138 -12.21 9.65 -8.37
CA VAL A 138 -11.58 8.97 -7.23
C VAL A 138 -11.47 7.48 -7.52
N LEU A 139 -10.24 6.95 -7.60
CA LEU A 139 -9.95 5.52 -7.88
C LEU A 139 -10.68 4.96 -9.12
N ASN A 140 -10.98 5.86 -10.06
CA ASN A 140 -11.94 5.62 -11.13
C ASN A 140 -11.30 5.10 -12.42
N ILE A 141 -9.97 4.96 -12.43
CA ILE A 141 -9.19 4.41 -13.53
C ILE A 141 -8.63 3.05 -13.12
N GLY A 142 -8.87 2.03 -13.93
CA GLY A 142 -8.19 0.75 -13.85
C GLY A 142 -6.99 0.73 -14.80
N VAL A 143 -5.79 0.57 -14.24
CA VAL A 143 -4.53 0.43 -14.99
C VAL A 143 -4.26 -1.04 -15.28
N ASP A 144 -3.83 -1.36 -16.50
CA ASP A 144 -3.35 -2.67 -16.94
C ASP A 144 -1.91 -2.91 -16.48
N PRO A 145 -1.66 -3.74 -15.45
CA PRO A 145 -0.30 -3.98 -14.98
C PRO A 145 0.52 -4.78 -15.99
N VAL A 146 -0.11 -5.59 -16.85
CA VAL A 146 0.62 -6.38 -17.86
C VAL A 146 1.29 -5.44 -18.84
N TYR A 147 0.54 -4.49 -19.40
CA TYR A 147 1.08 -3.49 -20.31
C TYR A 147 2.04 -2.52 -19.61
N LEU A 148 1.65 -1.99 -18.44
CA LEU A 148 2.45 -1.03 -17.70
C LEU A 148 3.84 -1.59 -17.36
N LEU A 149 3.88 -2.77 -16.73
CA LEU A 149 5.15 -3.34 -16.28
C LEU A 149 6.04 -3.78 -17.45
N GLU A 150 5.47 -4.28 -18.55
CA GLU A 150 6.27 -4.62 -19.74
C GLU A 150 6.86 -3.37 -20.41
N THR A 151 6.10 -2.28 -20.45
CA THR A 151 6.57 -1.00 -20.98
C THR A 151 7.73 -0.44 -20.13
N LEU A 152 7.55 -0.42 -18.80
CA LEU A 152 8.59 0.03 -17.88
C LEU A 152 9.83 -0.87 -17.91
N LYS A 153 9.63 -2.20 -18.02
CA LYS A 153 10.71 -3.18 -18.19
C LYS A 153 11.50 -2.93 -19.46
N THR A 154 10.84 -2.68 -20.58
CA THR A 154 11.49 -2.37 -21.86
C THR A 154 12.37 -1.12 -21.74
N LYS A 155 11.81 -0.02 -21.22
CA LYS A 155 12.57 1.22 -21.02
C LYS A 155 13.76 1.04 -20.08
N PHE A 156 13.59 0.29 -18.99
CA PHE A 156 14.67 -0.02 -18.06
C PHE A 156 15.83 -0.77 -18.74
N LEU A 157 15.53 -1.75 -19.59
CA LEU A 157 16.55 -2.50 -20.33
C LEU A 157 17.23 -1.65 -21.41
N GLU A 158 16.48 -0.79 -22.10
CA GLU A 158 17.01 0.11 -23.15
C GLU A 158 18.05 1.11 -22.61
N VAL A 159 17.88 1.57 -21.37
CA VAL A 159 18.86 2.46 -20.70
C VAL A 159 19.99 1.69 -19.98
N GLY A 160 20.10 0.38 -20.18
CA GLY A 160 21.18 -0.45 -19.65
C GLY A 160 20.94 -1.04 -18.26
N GLY A 161 19.71 -0.97 -17.75
CA GLY A 161 19.32 -1.67 -16.53
C GLY A 161 19.40 -3.19 -16.68
N ILE A 162 19.76 -3.89 -15.60
CA ILE A 162 19.87 -5.36 -15.60
C ILE A 162 18.69 -5.98 -14.85
N LEU A 163 17.95 -6.86 -15.50
CA LEU A 163 16.87 -7.62 -14.88
C LEU A 163 17.26 -9.10 -14.75
N LEU A 164 17.26 -9.60 -13.52
CA LEU A 164 17.51 -11.01 -13.20
C LEU A 164 16.20 -11.66 -12.74
N GLU A 165 15.49 -12.26 -13.69
CA GLU A 165 14.29 -13.06 -13.43
C GLU A 165 14.66 -14.45 -12.89
N ASN A 166 13.71 -15.12 -12.24
CA ASN A 166 13.91 -16.42 -11.59
C ASN A 166 15.09 -16.45 -10.59
N THR A 167 15.39 -15.28 -10.02
CA THR A 167 16.51 -15.03 -9.12
C THR A 167 15.98 -14.48 -7.80
N ALA A 168 15.89 -15.34 -6.80
CA ALA A 168 15.34 -14.99 -5.50
C ALA A 168 16.44 -14.45 -4.57
N TYR A 169 16.13 -13.36 -3.86
CA TYR A 169 16.94 -12.93 -2.71
C TYR A 169 17.03 -14.04 -1.66
N HIS A 170 18.24 -14.32 -1.17
CA HIS A 170 18.48 -15.29 -0.11
C HIS A 170 19.05 -14.63 1.15
N ALA A 171 20.10 -13.81 1.02
CA ALA A 171 20.77 -13.15 2.14
C ALA A 171 21.48 -11.85 1.70
N ALA A 172 21.87 -11.03 2.67
CA ALA A 172 22.71 -9.87 2.48
C ALA A 172 23.80 -9.79 3.56
N ILE A 173 25.01 -9.40 3.18
CA ILE A 173 26.10 -9.05 4.09
C ILE A 173 26.39 -7.57 3.89
N ILE A 174 26.29 -6.79 4.97
CA ILE A 174 26.44 -5.34 4.93
C ILE A 174 27.85 -4.98 5.38
N HIS A 175 28.56 -4.30 4.49
CA HIS A 175 29.91 -3.81 4.67
C HIS A 175 29.89 -2.28 4.86
N PRO A 176 30.98 -1.66 5.34
CA PRO A 176 31.03 -0.21 5.50
C PRO A 176 30.84 0.56 4.16
N ASP A 177 31.33 0.01 3.06
CA ASP A 177 31.34 0.61 1.72
C ASP A 177 30.37 -0.03 0.71
N GLY A 178 29.66 -1.11 1.07
CA GLY A 178 28.69 -1.75 0.18
C GLY A 178 27.89 -2.89 0.82
N VAL A 179 27.21 -3.67 0.00
CA VAL A 179 26.38 -4.82 0.38
C VAL A 179 26.66 -5.97 -0.59
N GLU A 180 26.95 -7.15 -0.06
CA GLU A 180 26.92 -8.40 -0.82
C GLU A 180 25.52 -8.99 -0.76
N VAL A 181 24.85 -9.08 -1.90
CA VAL A 181 23.52 -9.65 -2.04
C VAL A 181 23.66 -11.08 -2.54
N ILE A 182 23.32 -12.04 -1.69
CA ILE A 182 23.35 -13.47 -1.99
C ILE A 182 21.97 -13.86 -2.51
N ASN A 183 21.95 -14.44 -3.70
CA ASN A 183 20.75 -14.79 -4.41
C ASN A 183 20.81 -16.25 -4.83
N SER A 184 19.64 -16.86 -5.07
CA SER A 184 19.58 -18.15 -5.73
C SER A 184 18.85 -18.04 -7.05
N SER A 185 19.53 -18.40 -8.13
CA SER A 185 18.92 -18.57 -9.44
C SER A 185 18.43 -19.99 -9.60
N GLN A 186 17.28 -20.15 -10.25
CA GLN A 186 16.82 -21.44 -10.73
C GLN A 186 16.85 -21.43 -12.25
N PHE A 187 17.84 -22.12 -12.83
CA PHE A 187 17.94 -22.31 -14.27
C PHE A 187 17.99 -23.80 -14.58
N ALA A 188 17.10 -24.28 -15.47
CA ALA A 188 17.01 -25.69 -15.86
C ALA A 188 16.89 -26.71 -14.72
N GLY A 189 16.38 -26.31 -13.54
CA GLY A 189 16.21 -27.18 -12.38
C GLY A 189 17.43 -27.27 -11.45
N GLU A 190 18.55 -26.63 -11.80
CA GLU A 190 19.72 -26.50 -10.92
C GLU A 190 19.68 -25.17 -10.16
N ARG A 191 19.99 -25.23 -8.86
CA ARG A 191 20.05 -24.05 -7.99
C ARG A 191 21.49 -23.61 -7.86
N SER A 192 21.82 -22.44 -8.38
CA SER A 192 23.12 -21.80 -8.20
C SER A 192 22.98 -20.58 -7.30
N GLU A 193 23.92 -20.42 -6.37
CA GLU A 193 24.06 -19.17 -5.63
C GLU A 193 24.85 -18.16 -6.47
N ILE A 194 24.33 -16.94 -6.53
CA ILE A 194 24.94 -15.82 -7.23
C ILE A 194 25.11 -14.70 -6.20
N MET A 195 26.31 -14.15 -6.12
CA MET A 195 26.63 -13.01 -5.28
C MET A 195 26.77 -11.75 -6.13
N ILE A 196 26.11 -10.67 -5.73
CA ILE A 196 26.16 -9.36 -6.39
C ILE A 196 26.57 -8.30 -5.37
N LYS A 197 27.58 -7.50 -5.69
CA LYS A 197 28.05 -6.39 -4.85
C LYS A 197 27.39 -5.09 -5.25
N THR A 198 26.88 -4.34 -4.28
CA THR A 198 26.21 -3.06 -4.53
C THR A 198 26.50 -1.98 -3.49
N ARG A 199 26.31 -0.71 -3.83
CA ARG A 199 26.40 0.40 -2.86
C ARG A 199 25.13 0.52 -2.01
N LEU A 200 23.97 0.21 -2.59
CA LEU A 200 22.65 0.37 -1.98
C LEU A 200 21.73 -0.80 -2.36
N LEU A 201 21.16 -1.46 -1.35
CA LEU A 201 20.12 -2.48 -1.51
C LEU A 201 18.74 -1.88 -1.21
N ILE A 202 17.81 -2.02 -2.16
CA ILE A 202 16.42 -1.58 -2.01
C ILE A 202 15.51 -2.79 -1.92
N ASP A 203 14.73 -2.85 -0.85
CA ASP A 203 13.72 -3.88 -0.63
C ASP A 203 12.35 -3.45 -1.17
N ALA A 204 11.89 -4.12 -2.21
CA ALA A 204 10.57 -3.99 -2.83
C ALA A 204 9.85 -5.36 -2.94
N MET A 205 10.17 -6.32 -2.07
CA MET A 205 9.61 -7.69 -2.09
C MET A 205 8.20 -7.81 -1.49
N GLY A 206 7.69 -6.73 -0.89
CA GLY A 206 6.35 -6.64 -0.31
C GLY A 206 6.26 -7.02 1.17
N HIS A 207 5.04 -7.16 1.70
CA HIS A 207 4.79 -7.31 3.15
C HIS A 207 5.52 -8.48 3.82
N PHE A 208 5.79 -9.55 3.08
CA PHE A 208 6.47 -10.74 3.59
C PHE A 208 7.97 -10.76 3.30
N SER A 209 8.54 -9.62 2.93
CA SER A 209 9.97 -9.46 2.73
C SER A 209 10.77 -10.05 3.91
N PRO A 210 11.78 -10.91 3.64
CA PRO A 210 12.63 -11.43 4.70
C PRO A 210 13.43 -10.32 5.41
N LEU A 211 13.81 -9.25 4.70
CA LEU A 211 14.48 -8.08 5.27
C LEU A 211 13.58 -7.38 6.30
N VAL A 212 12.34 -7.09 5.92
CA VAL A 212 11.34 -6.47 6.80
C VAL A 212 11.03 -7.34 8.01
N ARG A 213 10.84 -8.65 7.79
CA ARG A 213 10.53 -9.59 8.88
C ARG A 213 11.68 -9.72 9.88
N GLN A 214 12.93 -9.71 9.41
CA GLN A 214 14.10 -9.68 10.30
C GLN A 214 14.20 -8.34 11.03
N ALA A 215 14.01 -7.21 10.35
CA ALA A 215 14.05 -5.87 10.94
C ALA A 215 12.99 -5.68 12.04
N ARG A 216 11.80 -6.27 11.85
CA ARG A 216 10.71 -6.27 12.83
C ARG A 216 10.84 -7.36 13.90
N GLN A 217 11.85 -8.23 13.83
CA GLN A 217 12.10 -9.30 14.80
C GLN A 217 10.87 -10.19 15.09
N GLY A 218 10.04 -10.45 14.07
CA GLY A 218 8.83 -11.26 14.22
C GLY A 218 7.70 -10.60 15.01
N GLN A 219 7.75 -9.28 15.24
CA GLN A 219 6.63 -8.53 15.81
C GLN A 219 5.35 -8.80 15.02
N LYS A 220 4.25 -9.08 15.73
CA LYS A 220 2.93 -9.17 15.11
C LYS A 220 2.46 -7.80 14.63
N PRO A 221 1.71 -7.73 13.51
CA PRO A 221 1.10 -6.48 13.11
C PRO A 221 0.05 -6.01 14.13
N ASP A 222 -0.10 -4.69 14.24
CA ASP A 222 -1.08 -4.03 15.10
C ASP A 222 -2.52 -4.18 14.56
N ALA A 223 -2.64 -4.34 13.24
CA ALA A 223 -3.89 -4.62 12.54
C ALA A 223 -3.61 -5.38 11.24
N VAL A 224 -4.63 -6.06 10.72
CA VAL A 224 -4.59 -6.78 9.45
C VAL A 224 -5.88 -6.47 8.69
N CYS A 225 -5.77 -6.23 7.40
CA CYS A 225 -6.91 -6.30 6.49
C CYS A 225 -6.93 -7.64 5.80
N LEU A 226 -8.05 -8.35 5.89
CA LEU A 226 -8.34 -9.51 5.04
C LEU A 226 -9.18 -9.04 3.87
N VAL A 227 -8.85 -9.50 2.67
CA VAL A 227 -9.62 -9.24 1.46
C VAL A 227 -9.85 -10.53 0.69
N VAL A 228 -11.05 -10.65 0.13
CA VAL A 228 -11.45 -11.69 -0.82
C VAL A 228 -12.31 -11.05 -1.91
N GLY A 229 -12.38 -11.65 -3.09
CA GLY A 229 -13.22 -11.12 -4.16
C GLY A 229 -13.09 -11.88 -5.46
N THR A 230 -13.89 -11.48 -6.44
CA THR A 230 -13.86 -12.07 -7.78
C THR A 230 -14.02 -11.01 -8.85
N CYS A 231 -13.49 -11.29 -10.04
CA CYS A 231 -13.89 -10.62 -11.28
C CYS A 231 -14.84 -11.55 -12.04
N ALA A 232 -16.02 -11.06 -12.45
CA ALA A 232 -17.00 -11.86 -13.17
C ALA A 232 -17.74 -11.05 -14.24
N THR A 233 -18.20 -11.73 -15.29
CA THR A 233 -19.16 -11.21 -16.27
C THR A 233 -20.59 -11.62 -15.90
N GLY A 234 -21.60 -10.94 -16.46
CA GLY A 234 -23.02 -11.25 -16.24
C GLY A 234 -23.79 -10.16 -15.48
N TYR A 235 -23.09 -9.19 -14.90
CA TYR A 235 -23.71 -8.04 -14.24
C TYR A 235 -24.51 -7.17 -15.24
N PRO A 236 -25.77 -6.80 -14.94
CA PRO A 236 -26.59 -5.97 -15.83
C PRO A 236 -26.14 -4.51 -15.85
N ASN A 237 -25.60 -4.01 -14.73
CA ASN A 237 -25.11 -2.64 -14.57
C ASN A 237 -23.64 -2.66 -14.20
N ASN A 238 -22.80 -1.94 -14.96
CA ASN A 238 -21.36 -1.87 -14.70
C ASN A 238 -20.73 -0.53 -15.10
N GLN A 239 -21.49 0.56 -14.98
CA GLN A 239 -21.04 1.92 -15.34
C GLN A 239 -20.51 2.71 -14.14
N THR A 240 -20.82 2.26 -12.92
CA THR A 240 -20.43 2.90 -11.66
C THR A 240 -19.62 1.94 -10.79
N GLY A 241 -18.84 2.50 -9.88
CA GLY A 241 -18.11 1.74 -8.86
C GLY A 241 -18.61 2.04 -7.44
N ASP A 242 -18.27 1.18 -6.50
CA ASP A 242 -18.37 1.40 -5.06
C ASP A 242 -16.96 1.49 -4.50
N ILE A 243 -16.56 2.65 -3.99
CA ILE A 243 -15.25 2.84 -3.33
C ILE A 243 -15.31 2.31 -1.89
N PHE A 244 -16.44 2.49 -1.22
CA PHE A 244 -16.58 2.04 0.15
C PHE A 244 -18.05 1.85 0.49
N ALA A 245 -18.46 0.59 0.60
CA ALA A 245 -19.81 0.24 0.98
C ALA A 245 -19.82 -0.70 2.20
N SER A 246 -20.87 -0.60 3.01
CA SER A 246 -21.21 -1.62 3.98
C SER A 246 -22.72 -1.69 4.12
N PHE A 247 -23.26 -2.90 4.23
CA PHE A 247 -24.72 -3.10 4.35
C PHE A 247 -25.10 -4.14 5.41
N THR A 248 -24.11 -4.76 6.07
CA THR A 248 -24.35 -5.77 7.10
C THR A 248 -24.03 -5.19 8.48
N SER A 249 -24.74 -5.68 9.50
CA SER A 249 -24.30 -5.53 10.89
C SER A 249 -23.00 -6.31 11.14
N LEU A 250 -22.36 -6.09 12.29
CA LEU A 250 -21.19 -6.88 12.69
C LEU A 250 -21.43 -8.39 12.53
N LYS A 251 -20.50 -9.07 11.84
CA LYS A 251 -20.45 -10.53 11.69
C LYS A 251 -19.07 -11.03 12.08
N ASN A 252 -18.98 -12.20 12.72
CA ASN A 252 -17.69 -12.80 13.09
C ASN A 252 -16.73 -11.86 13.84
N GLN A 253 -17.28 -10.99 14.70
CA GLN A 253 -16.52 -9.93 15.39
C GLN A 253 -15.72 -9.03 14.43
N CYS A 254 -16.32 -8.65 13.31
CA CYS A 254 -15.75 -7.70 12.37
C CYS A 254 -16.84 -7.01 11.54
N GLN A 255 -16.51 -5.85 10.96
CA GLN A 255 -17.36 -5.15 10.01
C GLN A 255 -16.95 -5.54 8.60
N TYR A 256 -17.92 -5.89 7.77
CA TYR A 256 -17.70 -6.26 6.37
C TYR A 256 -17.87 -5.05 5.47
N PHE A 257 -16.83 -4.74 4.71
CA PHE A 257 -16.76 -3.64 3.76
C PHE A 257 -16.64 -4.17 2.35
N TRP A 258 -17.20 -3.43 1.40
CA TRP A 258 -17.29 -3.83 0.01
C TRP A 258 -16.78 -2.74 -0.91
N GLU A 259 -16.14 -3.22 -1.96
CA GLU A 259 -15.69 -2.43 -3.10
C GLU A 259 -16.20 -3.10 -4.37
N ALA A 260 -16.48 -2.28 -5.39
CA ALA A 260 -16.86 -2.78 -6.70
C ALA A 260 -16.38 -1.87 -7.81
N PHE A 261 -15.70 -2.43 -8.80
CA PHE A 261 -15.09 -1.67 -9.89
C PHE A 261 -15.46 -2.30 -11.24
N PRO A 262 -15.93 -1.50 -12.21
CA PRO A 262 -15.89 -1.89 -13.61
C PRO A 262 -14.47 -2.28 -14.01
N ALA A 263 -14.34 -3.37 -14.75
CA ALA A 263 -13.08 -3.92 -15.24
C ALA A 263 -13.24 -4.40 -16.69
N ARG A 264 -12.15 -4.57 -17.42
CA ARG A 264 -12.13 -5.02 -18.82
C ARG A 264 -12.86 -6.36 -18.99
N ASP A 265 -12.68 -7.26 -18.02
CA ASP A 265 -13.25 -8.61 -18.05
C ASP A 265 -14.55 -8.74 -17.25
N GLY A 266 -15.25 -7.63 -16.99
CA GLY A 266 -16.53 -7.60 -16.30
C GLY A 266 -16.53 -6.64 -15.11
N ARG A 267 -16.91 -7.14 -13.94
CA ARG A 267 -16.92 -6.35 -12.70
C ARG A 267 -16.13 -7.07 -11.63
N THR A 268 -15.25 -6.33 -10.97
CA THR A 268 -14.51 -6.83 -9.82
C THR A 268 -15.21 -6.38 -8.56
N THR A 269 -15.49 -7.32 -7.67
CA THR A 269 -16.11 -7.06 -6.36
C THR A 269 -15.25 -7.65 -5.26
N TYR A 270 -15.02 -6.88 -4.20
CA TYR A 270 -14.25 -7.29 -3.05
C TYR A 270 -15.10 -7.21 -1.78
N LEU A 271 -14.88 -8.17 -0.88
CA LEU A 271 -15.22 -8.08 0.53
C LEU A 271 -13.92 -7.97 1.31
N PHE A 272 -13.83 -6.98 2.19
CA PHE A 272 -12.69 -6.82 3.08
C PHE A 272 -13.09 -6.44 4.51
N THR A 273 -12.17 -6.62 5.44
CA THR A 273 -12.40 -6.29 6.84
C THR A 273 -11.11 -6.00 7.60
N TYR A 274 -11.17 -5.10 8.57
CA TYR A 274 -10.07 -4.77 9.48
C TYR A 274 -10.19 -5.54 10.80
N LEU A 275 -9.11 -6.21 11.20
CA LEU A 275 -9.07 -7.02 12.41
C LEU A 275 -7.67 -7.04 13.05
N ASP A 276 -7.58 -7.57 14.27
CA ASP A 276 -6.31 -7.87 14.94
C ASP A 276 -5.74 -9.23 14.50
N ALA A 277 -4.47 -9.50 14.79
CA ALA A 277 -3.82 -10.79 14.50
C ALA A 277 -4.05 -11.84 15.62
N ASP A 278 -5.27 -11.93 16.14
CA ASP A 278 -5.64 -12.91 17.18
C ASP A 278 -5.78 -14.33 16.59
N PRO A 279 -5.26 -15.38 17.25
CA PRO A 279 -5.38 -16.77 16.81
C PRO A 279 -6.81 -17.24 16.48
N GLN A 280 -7.82 -16.71 17.18
CA GLN A 280 -9.23 -17.07 17.04
C GLN A 280 -9.88 -16.49 15.77
N ARG A 281 -9.20 -15.59 15.04
CA ARG A 281 -9.74 -15.01 13.80
C ARG A 281 -9.92 -16.08 12.73
N PHE A 282 -10.98 -15.95 11.94
CA PHE A 282 -11.34 -16.89 10.88
C PHE A 282 -10.32 -16.91 9.72
N SER A 283 -10.48 -17.87 8.81
CA SER A 283 -9.64 -18.04 7.62
C SER A 283 -10.13 -17.18 6.45
N LEU A 284 -9.27 -16.88 5.48
CA LEU A 284 -9.63 -16.30 4.19
C LEU A 284 -10.66 -17.17 3.47
N GLU A 285 -10.58 -18.50 3.56
CA GLU A 285 -11.61 -19.39 3.03
C GLU A 285 -12.99 -19.13 3.65
N SER A 286 -13.04 -18.94 4.97
CA SER A 286 -14.30 -18.60 5.66
C SER A 286 -14.83 -17.23 5.22
N LEU A 287 -13.95 -16.26 5.01
CA LEU A 287 -14.32 -14.94 4.50
C LEU A 287 -14.81 -15.02 3.04
N PHE A 288 -14.19 -15.85 2.21
CA PHE A 288 -14.58 -16.09 0.82
C PHE A 288 -15.97 -16.72 0.73
N GLU A 289 -16.27 -17.63 1.65
CA GLU A 289 -17.59 -18.23 1.77
C GLU A 289 -18.66 -17.20 2.12
N ASP A 290 -18.37 -16.29 3.05
CA ASP A 290 -19.27 -15.17 3.38
C ASP A 290 -19.43 -14.19 2.21
N TYR A 291 -18.34 -13.91 1.48
CA TYR A 291 -18.37 -13.10 0.26
C TYR A 291 -19.35 -13.69 -0.77
N LEU A 292 -19.25 -14.98 -1.08
CA LEU A 292 -20.14 -15.61 -2.07
C LEU A 292 -21.60 -15.64 -1.61
N LYS A 293 -21.86 -15.84 -0.30
CA LYS A 293 -23.22 -15.81 0.26
C LYS A 293 -23.86 -14.42 0.22
N LEU A 294 -23.06 -13.37 0.38
CA LEU A 294 -23.54 -11.99 0.48
C LEU A 294 -23.50 -11.23 -0.86
N LEU A 295 -22.73 -11.71 -1.83
CA LEU A 295 -22.63 -11.10 -3.15
C LEU A 295 -24.01 -10.90 -3.83
N PRO A 296 -24.98 -11.84 -3.74
CA PRO A 296 -26.29 -11.64 -4.35
C PRO A 296 -27.08 -10.47 -3.77
N GLU A 297 -27.03 -10.28 -2.45
CA GLU A 297 -27.65 -9.14 -1.79
C GLU A 297 -26.91 -7.84 -2.12
N TYR A 298 -25.58 -7.88 -2.14
CA TYR A 298 -24.77 -6.70 -2.42
C TYR A 298 -24.99 -6.15 -3.84
N GLN A 299 -24.93 -7.03 -4.84
CA GLN A 299 -25.00 -6.66 -6.26
C GLN A 299 -26.37 -6.87 -6.90
N GLN A 300 -27.36 -7.33 -6.11
CA GLN A 300 -28.73 -7.60 -6.56
C GLN A 300 -28.77 -8.56 -7.77
N ILE A 301 -28.03 -9.67 -7.67
CA ILE A 301 -27.84 -10.64 -8.75
C ILE A 301 -27.66 -12.07 -8.22
N GLU A 302 -28.23 -13.06 -8.89
CA GLU A 302 -28.01 -14.46 -8.52
C GLU A 302 -26.63 -14.95 -8.98
N LEU A 303 -25.95 -15.77 -8.17
CA LEU A 303 -24.62 -16.29 -8.50
C LEU A 303 -24.59 -17.07 -9.81
N ASN A 304 -25.67 -17.79 -10.15
CA ASN A 304 -25.77 -18.57 -11.39
C ASN A 304 -25.86 -17.71 -12.66
N GLN A 305 -26.07 -16.40 -12.54
CA GLN A 305 -26.01 -15.45 -13.65
C GLN A 305 -24.58 -14.94 -13.89
N LEU A 306 -23.66 -15.21 -12.97
CA LEU A 306 -22.27 -14.76 -13.05
C LEU A 306 -21.39 -15.83 -13.68
N THR A 307 -20.48 -15.39 -14.55
CA THR A 307 -19.36 -16.23 -15.01
C THR A 307 -18.09 -15.69 -14.40
N PHE A 308 -17.62 -16.35 -13.35
CA PHE A 308 -16.39 -15.98 -12.64
C PHE A 308 -15.16 -16.18 -13.53
N LYS A 309 -14.36 -15.12 -13.67
CA LYS A 309 -13.14 -15.09 -14.47
C LYS A 309 -11.89 -15.22 -13.63
N ARG A 310 -11.88 -14.56 -12.47
CA ARG A 310 -10.74 -14.52 -11.55
C ARG A 310 -11.21 -14.49 -10.10
N ALA A 311 -10.38 -15.02 -9.22
CA ALA A 311 -10.54 -14.92 -7.78
C ALA A 311 -9.32 -14.23 -7.16
N LEU A 312 -9.58 -13.47 -6.10
CA LEU A 312 -8.61 -12.61 -5.45
C LEU A 312 -8.75 -12.78 -3.96
N PHE A 313 -7.62 -12.93 -3.28
CA PHE A 313 -7.58 -13.08 -1.83
C PHE A 313 -6.20 -12.71 -1.33
N GLY A 314 -6.14 -12.20 -0.11
CA GLY A 314 -4.90 -11.82 0.52
C GLY A 314 -5.14 -11.18 1.87
N PHE A 315 -4.04 -10.91 2.55
CA PHE A 315 -4.07 -10.15 3.78
C PHE A 315 -2.89 -9.19 3.86
N PHE A 316 -3.16 -8.02 4.44
CA PHE A 316 -2.24 -6.90 4.49
C PHE A 316 -1.94 -6.58 5.96
N PRO A 317 -0.74 -6.94 6.47
CA PRO A 317 -0.34 -6.59 7.83
C PRO A 317 -0.01 -5.10 7.93
N CYS A 318 -0.54 -4.44 8.96
CA CYS A 318 -0.27 -3.05 9.28
C CYS A 318 0.43 -2.91 10.63
N TYR A 319 1.43 -2.04 10.67
CA TYR A 319 2.21 -1.74 11.86
C TYR A 319 2.16 -0.25 12.13
N LYS A 320 1.81 0.15 13.35
CA LYS A 320 1.74 1.56 13.78
C LYS A 320 3.09 2.26 13.63
N ASN A 321 4.16 1.53 13.92
CA ASN A 321 5.53 1.97 13.64
C ASN A 321 5.88 1.71 12.17
N SER A 322 5.20 2.45 11.29
CA SER A 322 5.48 2.55 9.85
C SER A 322 5.48 4.03 9.44
N PRO A 323 6.30 4.45 8.46
CA PRO A 323 7.15 3.61 7.60
C PRO A 323 8.31 2.95 8.35
N LEU A 324 8.70 1.74 7.94
CA LEU A 324 9.77 1.00 8.61
C LEU A 324 11.12 1.66 8.38
N LYS A 325 11.79 2.02 9.49
CA LYS A 325 13.20 2.42 9.47
C LYS A 325 14.06 1.16 9.55
N MET A 326 14.71 0.80 8.45
CA MET A 326 15.63 -0.34 8.42
C MET A 326 16.76 -0.12 9.44
N PRO A 327 17.18 -1.14 10.20
CA PRO A 327 18.21 -1.01 11.23
C PRO A 327 19.65 -1.06 10.67
N TRP A 328 19.81 -1.07 9.34
CA TRP A 328 21.11 -1.27 8.71
C TRP A 328 21.49 -0.15 7.75
N ASN A 329 22.79 0.12 7.64
CA ASN A 329 23.35 0.98 6.59
C ASN A 329 23.10 0.35 5.22
N ARG A 330 22.99 1.20 4.19
CA ARG A 330 22.93 0.80 2.77
C ARG A 330 21.73 -0.08 2.40
N VAL A 331 20.73 -0.16 3.27
CA VAL A 331 19.49 -0.92 3.05
C VAL A 331 18.29 -0.06 3.39
N PHE A 332 17.32 0.06 2.49
CA PHE A 332 16.01 0.62 2.82
C PHE A 332 14.88 -0.03 2.02
N ALA A 333 13.64 0.16 2.45
CA ALA A 333 12.46 -0.44 1.83
C ALA A 333 11.57 0.58 1.12
N VAL A 334 10.87 0.10 0.09
CA VAL A 334 9.90 0.85 -0.72
C VAL A 334 8.65 0.00 -0.97
N GLY A 335 7.60 0.61 -1.51
CA GLY A 335 6.31 -0.05 -1.72
C GLY A 335 5.80 -0.74 -0.45
N ASP A 336 5.20 -1.91 -0.62
CA ASP A 336 4.62 -2.70 0.47
C ASP A 336 5.64 -3.18 1.52
N SER A 337 6.93 -3.30 1.17
CA SER A 337 7.99 -3.61 2.14
C SER A 337 8.17 -2.48 3.16
N SER A 338 7.96 -1.23 2.74
CA SER A 338 8.16 -0.05 3.60
C SER A 338 7.03 0.18 4.61
N GLY A 339 5.82 -0.32 4.31
CA GLY A 339 4.62 -0.02 5.09
C GLY A 339 4.14 1.42 4.96
N ASN A 340 4.47 2.11 3.85
CA ASN A 340 4.01 3.48 3.58
C ASN A 340 2.57 3.58 3.09
N GLN A 341 1.93 2.47 2.74
CA GLN A 341 0.53 2.51 2.31
C GLN A 341 -0.40 2.88 3.46
N SER A 342 -1.52 3.51 3.12
CA SER A 342 -2.57 3.85 4.08
C SER A 342 -3.13 2.61 4.76
N PRO A 343 -3.36 2.65 6.09
CA PRO A 343 -4.02 1.58 6.81
C PRO A 343 -5.54 1.51 6.48
N LEU A 344 -6.08 2.44 5.67
CA LEU A 344 -7.46 2.42 5.20
C LEU A 344 -7.58 1.70 3.86
N SER A 345 -6.92 2.17 2.80
CA SER A 345 -7.09 1.59 1.45
C SER A 345 -6.15 0.41 1.13
N PHE A 346 -5.01 0.29 1.83
CA PHE A 346 -3.91 -0.63 1.51
C PHE A 346 -3.39 -0.53 0.07
N GLY A 347 -3.61 0.61 -0.60
CA GLY A 347 -3.20 0.84 -1.99
C GLY A 347 -1.69 1.03 -2.16
N GLY A 348 -0.92 -0.06 -2.18
CA GLY A 348 0.54 -0.03 -2.35
C GLY A 348 1.01 0.63 -3.65
N PHE A 349 0.29 0.40 -4.75
CA PHE A 349 0.59 1.00 -6.05
C PHE A 349 0.39 2.53 -6.03
N GLY A 350 -0.78 3.02 -5.61
CA GLY A 350 -1.06 4.47 -5.53
C GLY A 350 -0.07 5.19 -4.62
N ALA A 351 0.23 4.62 -3.44
CA ALA A 351 1.23 5.17 -2.53
C ALA A 351 2.64 5.20 -3.14
N MET A 352 3.03 4.15 -3.88
CA MET A 352 4.32 4.10 -4.57
C MET A 352 4.41 5.17 -5.67
N VAL A 353 3.38 5.30 -6.49
CA VAL A 353 3.29 6.29 -7.58
C VAL A 353 3.37 7.72 -7.02
N ARG A 354 2.60 8.03 -5.97
CA ARG A 354 2.62 9.34 -5.28
C ARG A 354 3.98 9.73 -4.72
N HIS A 355 4.75 8.74 -4.26
CA HIS A 355 6.08 8.97 -3.68
C HIS A 355 7.23 8.77 -4.67
N LEU A 356 6.95 8.41 -5.93
CA LEU A 356 7.97 7.99 -6.88
C LEU A 356 9.02 9.08 -7.14
N GLN A 357 8.58 10.30 -7.49
CA GLN A 357 9.49 11.42 -7.77
C GLN A 357 10.40 11.74 -6.59
N ARG A 358 9.82 11.95 -5.39
CA ARG A 358 10.61 12.26 -4.18
C ARG A 358 11.59 11.15 -3.81
N LEU A 359 11.21 9.88 -4.00
CA LEU A 359 12.06 8.74 -3.67
C LEU A 359 13.21 8.66 -4.65
N THR A 360 12.96 8.76 -5.95
CA THR A 360 14.02 8.72 -6.96
C THR A 360 15.00 9.89 -6.79
N ASP A 361 14.51 11.12 -6.62
CA ASP A 361 15.39 12.28 -6.41
C ASP A 361 16.16 12.19 -5.08
N GLY A 362 15.53 11.62 -4.05
CA GLY A 362 16.20 11.41 -2.77
C GLY A 362 17.27 10.33 -2.80
N ILE A 363 17.03 9.23 -3.51
CA ILE A 363 18.00 8.15 -3.72
C ILE A 363 19.17 8.67 -4.57
N ASP A 364 18.88 9.41 -5.63
CA ASP A 364 19.89 10.04 -6.50
C ASP A 364 20.85 10.94 -5.70
N GLN A 365 20.31 11.82 -4.86
CA GLN A 365 21.12 12.65 -3.98
C GLN A 365 21.88 11.82 -2.94
N ALA A 366 21.28 10.79 -2.36
CA ALA A 366 21.92 9.92 -1.38
C ALA A 366 23.13 9.19 -1.99
N LEU A 367 23.00 8.66 -3.21
CA LEU A 367 24.08 7.99 -3.94
C LEU A 367 25.18 8.98 -4.36
N THR A 368 24.80 10.18 -4.83
CA THR A 368 25.74 11.23 -5.25
C THR A 368 26.60 11.74 -4.08
N THR A 369 26.02 11.80 -2.88
CA THR A 369 26.68 12.38 -1.69
C THR A 369 27.08 11.33 -0.64
N ASP A 370 27.00 10.05 -1.02
CA ASP A 370 27.22 8.85 -0.18
C ASP A 370 26.51 8.89 1.19
N GLN A 371 25.29 9.45 1.23
CA GLN A 371 24.44 9.48 2.41
C GLN A 371 23.65 8.17 2.55
N LEU A 372 24.40 7.07 2.70
CA LEU A 372 23.85 5.70 2.72
C LEU A 372 23.88 5.07 4.12
N SER A 373 24.02 5.89 5.16
CA SER A 373 23.86 5.42 6.55
C SER A 373 22.39 5.11 6.86
N GLN A 374 22.16 4.28 7.88
CA GLN A 374 20.84 3.99 8.41
C GLN A 374 20.03 5.26 8.69
N ASN A 375 20.66 6.25 9.34
CA ASN A 375 20.02 7.50 9.71
C ASN A 375 19.66 8.34 8.49
N ALA A 376 20.58 8.46 7.52
CA ALA A 376 20.34 9.19 6.28
C ALA A 376 19.20 8.56 5.47
N LEU A 377 19.29 7.26 5.20
CA LEU A 377 18.28 6.53 4.43
C LEU A 377 16.90 6.55 5.10
N SER A 378 16.84 6.59 6.43
CA SER A 378 15.56 6.70 7.15
C SER A 378 14.79 7.98 6.84
N LEU A 379 15.46 9.03 6.35
CA LEU A 379 14.82 10.28 5.94
C LEU A 379 14.11 10.17 4.58
N LEU A 380 14.41 9.13 3.78
CA LEU A 380 13.66 8.82 2.56
C LEU A 380 12.29 8.20 2.87
N GLN A 381 12.09 7.69 4.09
CA GLN A 381 10.79 7.17 4.55
C GLN A 381 10.43 7.83 5.89
N PRO A 382 10.12 9.14 5.86
CA PRO A 382 9.91 9.90 7.07
C PRO A 382 8.61 9.50 7.78
N TYR A 383 8.51 9.90 9.05
CA TYR A 383 7.25 9.86 9.77
C TYR A 383 6.21 10.74 9.06
N GLN A 384 5.02 10.17 8.81
CA GLN A 384 3.92 10.83 8.12
C GLN A 384 2.72 10.99 9.08
N PRO A 385 2.54 12.15 9.73
CA PRO A 385 1.36 12.44 10.55
C PRO A 385 0.04 12.25 9.80
N SER A 386 -0.02 12.67 8.53
CA SER A 386 -1.18 12.53 7.62
C SER A 386 -1.66 11.08 7.51
N LEU A 387 -0.73 10.12 7.42
CA LEU A 387 -1.06 8.69 7.47
C LEU A 387 -1.33 8.23 8.90
N SER A 388 -0.54 8.70 9.87
CA SER A 388 -0.63 8.21 11.25
C SER A 388 -1.97 8.54 11.92
N VAL A 389 -2.57 9.70 11.60
CA VAL A 389 -3.92 10.04 12.10
C VAL A 389 -5.00 9.09 11.57
N THR A 390 -4.76 8.38 10.47
CA THR A 390 -5.73 7.41 9.92
C THR A 390 -5.86 6.14 10.74
N TRP A 391 -4.89 5.84 11.62
CA TRP A 391 -4.97 4.70 12.53
C TRP A 391 -6.20 4.73 13.43
N LEU A 392 -6.63 5.91 13.86
CA LEU A 392 -7.84 6.03 14.67
C LEU A 392 -9.09 5.67 13.85
N PHE A 393 -9.14 6.09 12.58
CA PHE A 393 -10.25 5.74 11.68
C PHE A 393 -10.30 4.23 11.46
N GLN A 394 -9.18 3.59 11.11
CA GLN A 394 -9.13 2.14 10.95
C GLN A 394 -9.52 1.42 12.25
N ARG A 395 -9.02 1.87 13.41
CA ARG A 395 -9.37 1.28 14.70
C ARG A 395 -10.87 1.43 15.01
N SER A 396 -11.48 2.55 14.61
CA SER A 396 -12.93 2.75 14.73
C SER A 396 -13.76 1.94 13.72
N MET A 397 -13.13 1.35 12.70
CA MET A 397 -13.72 0.45 11.72
C MET A 397 -13.46 -1.04 12.05
N SER A 398 -12.83 -1.33 13.19
CA SER A 398 -12.56 -2.70 13.66
C SER A 398 -13.14 -2.92 15.06
N VAL A 399 -13.24 -4.20 15.44
CA VAL A 399 -13.66 -4.64 16.77
C VAL A 399 -12.76 -5.77 17.23
N GLY A 400 -12.29 -5.68 18.48
CA GLY A 400 -11.46 -6.73 19.08
C GLY A 400 -12.24 -8.02 19.29
N ILE A 401 -11.56 -9.17 19.30
CA ILE A 401 -12.24 -10.47 19.37
C ILE A 401 -13.15 -10.62 20.61
N GLN A 402 -12.72 -10.07 21.76
CA GLN A 402 -13.46 -10.07 23.03
C GLN A 402 -14.29 -8.79 23.26
N GLN A 403 -14.31 -7.87 22.30
CA GLN A 403 -14.95 -6.58 22.48
C GLN A 403 -16.43 -6.66 22.13
N THR A 404 -17.27 -6.06 22.97
CA THR A 404 -18.72 -5.97 22.73
C THR A 404 -19.09 -4.52 22.45
N ILE A 405 -19.56 -4.26 21.23
CA ILE A 405 -20.13 -2.97 20.82
C ILE A 405 -21.50 -3.22 20.17
N ASN A 406 -22.28 -2.16 19.98
CA ASN A 406 -23.53 -2.28 19.21
C ASN A 406 -23.20 -2.73 17.77
N PRO A 407 -23.86 -3.78 17.23
CA PRO A 407 -23.60 -4.29 15.88
C PRO A 407 -23.72 -3.27 14.74
N GLU A 408 -24.46 -2.18 14.94
CA GLU A 408 -24.62 -1.10 13.95
C GLU A 408 -23.69 0.09 14.20
N GLN A 409 -22.86 0.06 15.25
CA GLN A 409 -22.08 1.22 15.68
C GLN A 409 -21.13 1.73 14.59
N ILE A 410 -20.45 0.82 13.89
CA ILE A 410 -19.47 1.17 12.85
C ILE A 410 -20.19 1.77 11.64
N ASN A 411 -21.28 1.14 11.18
CA ASN A 411 -22.11 1.69 10.11
C ASN A 411 -22.62 3.09 10.44
N GLN A 412 -23.19 3.29 11.64
CA GLN A 412 -23.67 4.60 12.09
C GLN A 412 -22.56 5.66 12.13
N LEU A 413 -21.36 5.26 12.56
CA LEU A 413 -20.19 6.12 12.56
C LEU A 413 -19.83 6.57 11.14
N LEU A 414 -19.71 5.62 10.21
CA LEU A 414 -19.32 5.90 8.82
C LEU A 414 -20.37 6.73 8.10
N THR A 415 -21.65 6.40 8.23
CA THR A 415 -22.76 7.20 7.69
C THR A 415 -22.64 8.66 8.16
N THR A 416 -22.43 8.87 9.46
CA THR A 416 -22.35 10.21 10.04
C THR A 416 -21.13 10.99 9.54
N VAL A 417 -19.96 10.36 9.53
CA VAL A 417 -18.70 11.01 9.14
C VAL A 417 -18.71 11.37 7.66
N PHE A 418 -19.09 10.43 6.78
CA PHE A 418 -19.08 10.67 5.34
C PHE A 418 -20.18 11.65 4.89
N GLN A 419 -21.37 11.64 5.49
CA GLN A 419 -22.37 12.69 5.25
C GLN A 419 -21.87 14.06 5.72
N GLY A 420 -21.16 14.11 6.84
CA GLY A 420 -20.50 15.34 7.29
C GLY A 420 -19.46 15.85 6.29
N MET A 421 -18.63 14.96 5.74
CA MET A 421 -17.65 15.29 4.70
C MET A 421 -18.32 15.73 3.39
N GLU A 422 -19.40 15.06 2.96
CA GLU A 422 -20.17 15.45 1.78
C GLU A 422 -20.72 16.88 1.90
N GLN A 423 -21.30 17.23 3.06
CA GLN A 423 -21.79 18.59 3.35
C GLN A 423 -20.67 19.64 3.36
N LEU A 424 -19.44 19.23 3.71
CA LEU A 424 -18.26 20.10 3.70
C LEU A 424 -17.66 20.25 2.29
N GLY A 425 -18.03 19.37 1.35
CA GLY A 425 -17.73 19.48 -0.07
C GLY A 425 -16.53 18.66 -0.55
N GLU A 426 -16.35 18.64 -1.87
CA GLU A 426 -15.31 17.85 -2.55
C GLU A 426 -13.86 18.11 -2.08
N PRO A 427 -13.43 19.35 -1.74
CA PRO A 427 -12.08 19.60 -1.25
C PRO A 427 -11.74 18.91 0.07
N ILE A 428 -12.75 18.40 0.80
CA ILE A 428 -12.57 17.63 2.04
C ILE A 428 -12.76 16.15 1.77
N LEU A 429 -13.80 15.78 1.01
CA LEU A 429 -14.14 14.38 0.74
C LEU A 429 -13.13 13.68 -0.19
N LYS A 430 -12.78 14.27 -1.33
CA LYS A 430 -11.94 13.61 -2.35
C LYS A 430 -10.53 13.27 -1.85
N PRO A 431 -9.77 14.20 -1.21
CA PRO A 431 -8.44 13.86 -0.70
C PRO A 431 -8.49 12.72 0.31
N PHE A 432 -9.49 12.70 1.20
CA PHE A 432 -9.65 11.64 2.20
C PHE A 432 -9.83 10.27 1.56
N LEU A 433 -10.67 10.17 0.51
CA LEU A 433 -10.87 8.93 -0.25
C LEU A 433 -9.64 8.48 -1.06
N GLN A 434 -8.67 9.37 -1.24
CA GLN A 434 -7.38 9.09 -1.90
C GLN A 434 -6.23 8.94 -0.88
N ASP A 435 -6.56 8.73 0.40
CA ASP A 435 -5.62 8.61 1.52
C ASP A 435 -4.74 9.84 1.76
N VAL A 436 -5.24 11.02 1.42
CA VAL A 436 -4.59 12.28 1.77
C VAL A 436 -5.38 12.98 2.86
N VAL A 437 -4.81 13.03 4.06
CA VAL A 437 -5.38 13.73 5.20
C VAL A 437 -4.63 15.03 5.46
N GLN A 438 -5.35 16.14 5.35
CA GLN A 438 -4.86 17.48 5.66
C GLN A 438 -5.41 17.98 6.99
N PHE A 439 -4.62 18.77 7.72
CA PHE A 439 -4.98 19.28 9.04
C PHE A 439 -6.31 20.05 9.04
N SER A 440 -6.48 20.99 8.10
CA SER A 440 -7.66 21.85 8.01
C SER A 440 -8.93 21.05 7.68
N ALA A 441 -8.83 20.10 6.74
CA ALA A 441 -9.93 19.22 6.36
C ALA A 441 -10.36 18.35 7.54
N LEU A 442 -9.41 17.66 8.18
CA LEU A 442 -9.65 16.81 9.34
C LEU A 442 -10.28 17.61 10.50
N THR A 443 -9.78 18.81 10.79
CA THR A 443 -10.30 19.68 11.85
C THR A 443 -11.74 20.09 11.59
N GLN A 444 -12.07 20.45 10.35
CA GLN A 444 -13.43 20.80 9.95
C GLN A 444 -14.38 19.61 10.10
N THR A 445 -13.99 18.43 9.61
CA THR A 445 -14.78 17.20 9.76
C THR A 445 -15.03 16.88 11.23
N LEU A 446 -13.99 16.84 12.05
CA LEU A 446 -14.13 16.52 13.48
C LEU A 446 -14.98 17.54 14.22
N SER A 447 -14.79 18.83 13.95
CA SER A 447 -15.58 19.91 14.57
C SER A 447 -17.04 19.82 14.18
N LYS A 448 -17.33 19.59 12.89
CA LYS A 448 -18.69 19.41 12.39
C LYS A 448 -19.35 18.21 13.08
N THR A 449 -18.69 17.05 13.09
CA THR A 449 -19.21 15.84 13.74
C THR A 449 -19.41 16.03 15.25
N ALA A 450 -18.50 16.72 15.95
CA ALA A 450 -18.63 16.99 17.37
C ALA A 450 -19.85 17.88 17.70
N ILE A 451 -20.14 18.86 16.85
CA ILE A 451 -21.26 19.79 17.01
C ILE A 451 -22.59 19.09 16.68
N THR A 452 -22.65 18.36 15.56
CA THR A 452 -23.92 17.76 15.10
C THR A 452 -24.23 16.43 15.80
N HIS A 453 -23.22 15.69 16.26
CA HIS A 453 -23.36 14.38 16.90
C HIS A 453 -22.45 14.23 18.14
N PRO A 454 -22.62 15.05 19.19
CA PRO A 454 -21.73 15.04 20.36
C PRO A 454 -21.66 13.67 21.08
N GLY A 455 -22.76 12.90 21.07
CA GLY A 455 -22.82 11.56 21.66
C GLY A 455 -21.95 10.51 20.94
N LEU A 456 -21.56 10.75 19.69
CA LEU A 456 -20.79 9.80 18.88
C LEU A 456 -19.35 9.68 19.38
N ILE A 457 -18.74 10.76 19.86
CA ILE A 457 -17.38 10.74 20.45
C ILE A 457 -17.34 9.79 21.65
N PHE A 458 -18.35 9.86 22.53
CA PHE A 458 -18.43 8.98 23.70
C PHE A 458 -18.61 7.50 23.33
N LYS A 459 -19.26 7.19 22.20
CA LYS A 459 -19.40 5.82 21.69
C LYS A 459 -18.10 5.26 21.11
N ILE A 460 -17.23 6.12 20.59
CA ILE A 460 -15.94 5.71 20.01
C ILE A 460 -14.95 5.33 21.12
N ILE A 461 -14.95 6.00 22.28
CA ILE A 461 -13.95 5.79 23.35
C ILE A 461 -13.83 4.31 23.78
N PRO A 462 -14.92 3.57 24.10
CA PRO A 462 -14.83 2.15 24.45
C PRO A 462 -14.35 1.28 23.29
N GLN A 463 -14.54 1.73 22.05
CA GLN A 463 -14.14 1.01 20.85
C GLN A 463 -12.64 1.13 20.59
N VAL A 464 -12.13 2.36 20.57
CA VAL A 464 -10.72 2.65 20.20
C VAL A 464 -9.76 2.58 21.38
N GLY A 465 -10.26 2.83 22.60
CA GLY A 465 -9.48 2.90 23.82
C GLY A 465 -8.86 4.29 24.07
N LEU A 466 -8.77 4.68 25.35
CA LEU A 466 -8.28 6.00 25.77
C LEU A 466 -6.82 6.25 25.36
N MET A 467 -5.95 5.22 25.47
CA MET A 467 -4.54 5.35 25.09
C MET A 467 -4.39 5.64 23.59
N SER A 468 -5.16 4.95 22.74
CA SER A 468 -5.17 5.20 21.29
C SER A 468 -5.59 6.63 20.94
N LEU A 469 -6.51 7.23 21.71
CA LEU A 469 -6.92 8.62 21.52
C LEU A 469 -5.80 9.58 21.91
N ILE A 470 -5.12 9.34 23.04
CA ILE A 470 -3.98 10.15 23.47
C ILE A 470 -2.87 10.09 22.41
N ASP A 471 -2.49 8.91 21.97
CA ASP A 471 -1.49 8.72 20.91
C ASP A 471 -1.90 9.45 19.61
N TRP A 472 -3.17 9.34 19.23
CA TRP A 472 -3.72 10.04 18.07
C TRP A 472 -3.64 11.56 18.19
N THR A 473 -3.84 12.15 19.39
CA THR A 473 -3.68 13.60 19.56
C THR A 473 -2.27 14.08 19.25
N ILE A 474 -1.24 13.27 19.54
CA ILE A 474 0.14 13.59 19.18
C ILE A 474 0.30 13.62 17.66
N HIS A 475 -0.27 12.65 16.95
CA HIS A 475 -0.26 12.64 15.48
C HIS A 475 -1.01 13.84 14.88
N TYR A 476 -2.17 14.19 15.45
CA TYR A 476 -2.97 15.34 15.03
C TYR A 476 -2.23 16.67 15.22
N TRP A 477 -1.55 16.87 16.36
CA TRP A 477 -0.71 18.07 16.57
C TRP A 477 0.47 18.13 15.61
N ASN A 478 1.15 17.00 15.38
CA ASN A 478 2.25 16.95 14.41
C ASN A 478 1.77 17.23 12.98
N LEU A 479 0.56 16.80 12.63
CA LEU A 479 -0.06 17.12 11.35
C LEU A 479 -0.20 18.64 11.18
N GLY A 480 -0.76 19.34 12.18
CA GLY A 480 -0.83 20.80 12.18
C GLY A 480 0.55 21.48 12.16
N LEU A 481 1.51 20.96 12.93
CA LEU A 481 2.89 21.44 12.93
C LEU A 481 3.53 21.33 11.55
N TYR A 482 3.41 20.18 10.89
CA TYR A 482 3.98 19.94 9.55
C TYR A 482 3.33 20.85 8.51
N THR A 483 2.01 21.05 8.57
CA THR A 483 1.28 22.00 7.71
C THR A 483 1.83 23.42 7.83
N GLY A 484 2.24 23.84 9.03
CA GLY A 484 2.86 25.16 9.25
C GLY A 484 4.34 25.22 8.88
N LEU A 485 5.10 24.15 9.14
CA LEU A 485 6.54 24.10 8.89
C LEU A 485 6.89 24.02 7.40
N TYR A 486 6.11 23.30 6.59
CA TYR A 486 6.41 23.15 5.14
C TYR A 486 6.53 24.49 4.39
N PRO A 487 5.55 25.41 4.41
CA PRO A 487 5.67 26.68 3.71
C PRO A 487 6.84 27.52 4.23
N LEU A 488 7.05 27.55 5.56
CA LEU A 488 8.18 28.24 6.18
C LEU A 488 9.52 27.67 5.69
N GLY A 489 9.69 26.34 5.75
CA GLY A 489 10.86 25.63 5.25
C GLY A 489 11.15 25.95 3.79
N LYS A 490 10.12 25.88 2.94
CA LYS A 490 10.21 26.19 1.51
C LYS A 490 10.68 27.62 1.27
N THR A 491 10.28 28.58 2.11
CA THR A 491 10.72 29.99 1.97
C THR A 491 12.22 30.15 2.24
N LEU A 492 12.83 29.25 3.03
CA LEU A 492 14.26 29.27 3.35
C LEU A 492 15.13 28.57 2.30
N GLU A 493 14.53 27.89 1.31
CA GLU A 493 15.23 27.12 0.27
C GLU A 493 16.41 27.86 -0.40
N PRO A 494 16.31 29.17 -0.76
CA PRO A 494 17.42 29.89 -1.38
C PRO A 494 18.68 29.96 -0.52
N MET A 495 18.55 29.89 0.82
CA MET A 495 19.69 29.86 1.73
C MET A 495 20.37 28.49 1.75
N PHE A 496 19.58 27.42 1.74
CA PHE A 496 20.08 26.04 1.78
C PHE A 496 20.74 25.61 0.46
N LYS A 497 20.33 26.18 -0.68
CA LYS A 497 20.98 25.97 -1.99
C LYS A 497 22.46 26.36 -2.02
N LYS A 498 22.94 27.17 -1.06
CA LYS A 498 24.34 27.59 -0.95
C LYS A 498 25.20 26.65 -0.10
N LEU A 499 24.60 25.68 0.58
CA LEU A 499 25.31 24.72 1.44
C LEU A 499 25.96 23.60 0.62
N PRO A 500 26.91 22.84 1.19
CA PRO A 500 27.44 21.64 0.56
C PRO A 500 26.34 20.63 0.23
N SER A 501 26.50 19.85 -0.84
CA SER A 501 25.48 18.89 -1.32
C SER A 501 25.02 17.90 -0.25
N SER A 502 25.92 17.47 0.64
CA SER A 502 25.58 16.61 1.77
C SER A 502 24.60 17.27 2.74
N SER A 503 24.72 18.57 2.99
CA SER A 503 23.77 19.32 3.84
C SER A 503 22.45 19.59 3.12
N GLN A 504 22.50 19.81 1.80
CA GLN A 504 21.31 19.97 0.97
C GLN A 504 20.43 18.72 1.02
N TYR A 505 21.04 17.53 1.01
CA TYR A 505 20.32 16.26 1.17
C TYR A 505 19.40 16.29 2.40
N TYR A 506 19.94 16.56 3.59
CA TYR A 506 19.15 16.60 4.82
C TYR A 506 18.04 17.64 4.78
N TYR A 507 18.34 18.84 4.26
CA TYR A 507 17.36 19.90 4.12
C TYR A 507 16.17 19.46 3.23
N TYR A 508 16.44 18.91 2.04
CA TYR A 508 15.37 18.49 1.14
C TYR A 508 14.57 17.31 1.71
N ARG A 509 15.22 16.35 2.39
CA ARG A 509 14.50 15.25 3.03
C ARG A 509 13.58 15.73 4.16
N TRP A 510 14.00 16.72 4.96
CA TRP A 510 13.12 17.32 5.98
C TRP A 510 11.97 18.11 5.36
N LEU A 511 12.23 18.87 4.29
CA LEU A 511 11.20 19.62 3.60
C LEU A 511 10.13 18.68 2.98
N GLU A 512 10.57 17.60 2.35
CA GLU A 512 9.69 16.54 1.82
C GLU A 512 8.90 15.87 2.96
N ALA A 513 9.54 15.56 4.09
CA ALA A 513 8.85 15.01 5.24
C ALA A 513 7.69 15.90 5.71
N TRP A 514 7.87 17.23 5.71
CA TRP A 514 6.80 18.16 6.04
C TRP A 514 5.72 18.23 4.95
N LYS A 515 6.09 18.26 3.67
CA LYS A 515 5.14 18.28 2.55
C LYS A 515 4.21 17.07 2.57
N TYR A 516 4.78 15.87 2.52
CA TYR A 516 4.02 14.61 2.42
C TYR A 516 3.38 14.24 3.75
N GLY A 517 4.09 14.45 4.87
CA GLY A 517 3.56 14.19 6.20
C GLY A 517 2.40 15.11 6.60
N SER A 518 2.16 16.21 5.87
CA SER A 518 1.00 17.08 6.04
C SER A 518 -0.11 16.92 5.00
N GLY A 519 0.10 16.07 3.97
CA GLY A 519 -0.82 15.94 2.85
C GLY A 519 -0.83 17.15 1.90
N GLN A 520 0.19 18.01 1.95
CA GLN A 520 0.35 19.18 1.07
C GLN A 520 0.97 18.82 -0.29
N ASP A 521 1.16 17.54 -0.56
CA ASP A 521 1.43 16.96 -1.87
C ASP A 521 0.18 16.72 -2.72
N TYR A 522 -1.01 16.81 -2.12
CA TYR A 522 -2.26 16.87 -2.86
C TYR A 522 -2.52 18.29 -3.34
N GLU A 523 -2.32 18.50 -4.64
CA GLU A 523 -2.54 19.78 -5.32
C GLU A 523 -3.96 19.98 -5.85
#